data_AF-A0A1V4J865-F1
#
_entry.id   AF-A0A1V4J865-F1
#
_cell.length_a   1.000
_cell.length_b   1.000
_cell.length_c   1.000
_cell.angle_alpha   90.00
_cell.angle_beta   90.00
_cell.angle_gamma   90.00
#
_symmetry.space_group_name_H-M   'P 1'
#
loop_
_entity.id
_entity.type
_entity.pdbx_description
1 polymer ?
#
loop_
_entity_poly.entity_id
_entity_poly.type
_entity_poly.pdbx_seq_one_letter_code
_entity_poly.pdbx_strand_id
1 'polypeptide(L)'
;MNNLNDPPNWNILPNQREPGEEGSRWNYALLVPMLGLAAFRWIWTRECQKEIEREKKEYYRRHSSLQKDLEAKYRDIITENRRTVAHLELELEKERNRTLSYREALVSQSRKLVEERRILEQEQEKLEREKQVLLHSGAAGNLYQSCLAKEEEWQKRANILLKEFEEGLKERQDIYCSLVVPRSQRLEIEKNLLVKAATDSVAVALQMESGLKDIFKHDNYCGNLLNRNKSQNGRLMWLYLRYWELAIELQKFKRAEKAMLGK
;
A
#
# COMPACT_ATOMS: atom_id res chain seq x y z
N MET A 1 -55.48 -19.57 28.52
CA MET A 1 -56.60 -20.52 28.40
C MET A 1 -57.45 -20.38 29.64
N ASN A 2 -58.65 -19.81 29.53
CA ASN A 2 -59.66 -19.86 30.59
C ASN A 2 -60.96 -20.37 29.95
N ASN A 3 -61.41 -21.51 30.44
CA ASN A 3 -62.59 -22.25 30.00
C ASN A 3 -63.82 -21.69 30.75
N LEU A 4 -64.82 -21.18 30.02
CA LEU A 4 -65.97 -20.41 30.53
C LEU A 4 -67.25 -21.25 30.70
N ASN A 5 -67.12 -22.57 30.90
CA ASN A 5 -68.24 -23.50 30.79
C ASN A 5 -68.96 -23.90 32.09
N ASP A 6 -68.71 -23.26 33.24
CA ASP A 6 -69.46 -23.57 34.47
C ASP A 6 -70.33 -22.38 34.92
N PRO A 7 -71.68 -22.49 34.87
CA PRO A 7 -72.57 -21.53 35.51
C PRO A 7 -72.80 -21.90 36.99
N PRO A 8 -72.89 -20.93 37.92
CA PRO A 8 -73.24 -21.21 39.31
C PRO A 8 -74.73 -21.56 39.41
N ASN A 9 -75.03 -22.40 40.41
CA ASN A 9 -76.32 -23.01 40.70
C ASN A 9 -77.33 -21.98 41.26
N TRP A 10 -78.45 -21.73 40.58
CA TRP A 10 -79.52 -20.86 41.09
C TRP A 10 -80.74 -21.72 41.48
N ASN A 11 -80.90 -21.94 42.78
CA ASN A 11 -82.08 -22.54 43.40
C ASN A 11 -83.21 -21.51 43.46
N ILE A 12 -84.21 -21.59 42.58
CA ILE A 12 -85.51 -20.96 42.81
C ILE A 12 -86.61 -21.96 42.47
N LEU A 13 -87.22 -22.51 43.51
CA LEU A 13 -88.39 -23.38 43.46
C LEU A 13 -89.65 -22.50 43.66
N PRO A 14 -90.63 -22.47 42.73
CA PRO A 14 -91.92 -21.85 43.02
C PRO A 14 -92.91 -22.91 43.53
N ASN A 15 -93.36 -22.72 44.77
CA ASN A 15 -94.48 -23.46 45.36
C ASN A 15 -95.81 -23.13 44.66
N GLN A 16 -96.68 -24.14 44.65
CA GLN A 16 -98.06 -24.14 44.15
C GLN A 16 -98.97 -23.10 44.87
N ARG A 17 -99.78 -22.36 44.09
CA ARG A 17 -101.22 -22.20 44.34
C ARG A 17 -101.94 -21.57 43.14
N GLU A 18 -103.14 -22.10 42.94
CA GLU A 18 -104.10 -21.93 41.84
C GLU A 18 -104.99 -20.66 42.00
N PRO A 19 -105.89 -20.35 41.03
CA PRO A 19 -106.00 -19.04 40.39
C PRO A 19 -107.14 -18.16 40.91
N GLY A 20 -107.00 -16.85 40.70
CA GLY A 20 -108.10 -15.90 40.88
C GLY A 20 -107.63 -14.47 40.69
N GLU A 21 -107.76 -13.98 39.46
CA GLU A 21 -107.84 -12.57 39.02
C GLU A 21 -107.13 -11.50 39.87
N GLU A 22 -105.93 -11.07 39.44
CA GLU A 22 -105.46 -9.69 39.63
C GLU A 22 -104.28 -9.35 38.70
N GLY A 23 -104.20 -8.07 38.30
CA GLY A 23 -103.50 -7.56 37.11
C GLY A 23 -101.98 -7.78 37.00
N SER A 24 -101.56 -8.15 35.79
CA SER A 24 -100.20 -8.42 35.33
C SER A 24 -99.34 -7.17 35.06
N ARG A 25 -99.23 -6.23 36.02
CA ARG A 25 -98.45 -4.98 35.83
C ARG A 25 -96.93 -5.09 36.06
N TRP A 26 -96.42 -6.21 36.57
CA TRP A 26 -94.98 -6.34 36.91
C TRP A 26 -94.11 -7.16 35.94
N ASN A 27 -94.69 -7.90 34.98
CA ASN A 27 -93.89 -8.69 34.01
C ASN A 27 -93.26 -7.83 32.89
N TYR A 28 -93.89 -6.71 32.52
CA TYR A 28 -93.37 -5.81 31.49
C TYR A 28 -92.11 -5.05 31.94
N ALA A 29 -91.96 -4.80 33.24
CA ALA A 29 -90.83 -4.06 33.79
C ALA A 29 -89.49 -4.84 33.71
N LEU A 30 -89.53 -6.18 33.68
CA LEU A 30 -88.35 -7.04 33.53
C LEU A 30 -88.15 -7.54 32.10
N LEU A 31 -89.23 -7.78 31.35
CA LEU A 31 -89.17 -8.23 29.94
C LEU A 31 -88.66 -7.14 28.99
N VAL A 32 -89.07 -5.89 29.18
CA VAL A 32 -88.67 -4.79 28.29
C VAL A 32 -87.16 -4.50 28.35
N PRO A 33 -86.51 -4.42 29.53
CA PRO A 33 -85.06 -4.32 29.62
C PRO A 33 -84.33 -5.54 29.04
N MET A 34 -84.83 -6.76 29.27
CA MET A 34 -84.19 -7.98 28.76
C MET A 34 -84.26 -8.09 27.22
N LEU A 35 -85.39 -7.73 26.62
CA LEU A 35 -85.54 -7.67 25.16
C LEU A 35 -84.70 -6.55 24.55
N GLY A 36 -84.64 -5.37 25.20
CA GLY A 36 -83.76 -4.27 24.80
C GLY A 36 -82.27 -4.66 24.83
N LEU A 37 -81.84 -5.39 25.86
CA LEU A 37 -80.47 -5.91 25.96
C LEU A 37 -80.16 -6.99 24.92
N ALA A 38 -81.10 -7.88 24.61
CA ALA A 38 -80.93 -8.89 23.57
C ALA A 38 -80.86 -8.25 22.17
N ALA A 39 -81.71 -7.27 21.89
CA ALA A 39 -81.70 -6.51 20.64
C ALA A 39 -80.40 -5.67 20.52
N PHE A 40 -79.95 -5.02 21.60
CA PHE A 40 -78.67 -4.31 21.63
C PHE A 40 -77.50 -5.26 21.41
N ARG A 41 -77.47 -6.41 22.08
CA ARG A 41 -76.43 -7.44 21.89
C ARG A 41 -76.42 -7.96 20.44
N TRP A 42 -77.58 -8.16 19.82
CA TRP A 42 -77.68 -8.57 18.42
C TRP A 42 -77.21 -7.48 17.45
N ILE A 43 -77.65 -6.23 17.63
CA ILE A 43 -77.21 -5.08 16.83
C ILE A 43 -75.69 -4.89 16.98
N TRP A 44 -75.17 -4.92 18.20
CA TRP A 44 -73.75 -4.78 18.52
C TRP A 44 -72.93 -5.92 17.90
N THR A 45 -73.37 -7.18 18.06
CA THR A 45 -72.67 -8.33 17.46
C THR A 45 -72.67 -8.25 15.93
N ARG A 46 -73.79 -7.83 15.32
CA ARG A 46 -73.89 -7.67 13.86
C ARG A 46 -72.99 -6.55 13.35
N GLU A 47 -72.93 -5.41 14.04
CA GLU A 47 -72.09 -4.29 13.64
C GLU A 47 -70.60 -4.60 13.87
N CYS A 48 -70.24 -5.21 15.00
CA CYS A 48 -68.89 -5.72 15.24
C CYS A 48 -68.47 -6.77 14.19
N GLN A 49 -69.35 -7.69 13.80
CA GLN A 49 -69.04 -8.66 12.72
C GLN A 49 -68.75 -7.96 11.39
N LYS A 50 -69.54 -6.94 11.03
CA LYS A 50 -69.30 -6.15 9.81
C LYS A 50 -68.00 -5.35 9.87
N GLU A 51 -67.62 -4.83 11.03
CA GLU A 51 -66.34 -4.14 11.23
C GLU A 51 -65.17 -5.12 11.09
N ILE A 52 -65.23 -6.27 11.75
CA ILE A 52 -64.23 -7.33 11.65
C ILE A 52 -64.09 -7.80 10.20
N GLU A 53 -65.18 -7.99 9.46
CA GLU A 53 -65.12 -8.38 8.06
C GLU A 53 -64.52 -7.30 7.16
N ARG A 54 -64.83 -6.03 7.42
CA ARG A 54 -64.23 -4.90 6.70
C ARG A 54 -62.72 -4.84 6.95
N GLU A 55 -62.29 -4.89 8.20
CA GLU A 55 -60.88 -4.90 8.56
C GLU A 55 -60.14 -6.11 8.00
N LYS A 56 -60.74 -7.31 8.03
CA LYS A 56 -60.17 -8.51 7.41
C LYS A 56 -59.98 -8.32 5.91
N LYS A 57 -61.00 -7.82 5.20
CA LYS A 57 -60.91 -7.56 3.75
C LYS A 57 -59.84 -6.53 3.42
N GLU A 58 -59.74 -5.46 4.21
CA GLU A 58 -58.68 -4.47 4.07
C GLU A 58 -57.29 -5.05 4.35
N TYR A 59 -57.15 -5.85 5.40
CA TYR A 59 -55.91 -6.54 5.74
C TYR A 59 -55.45 -7.45 4.59
N TYR A 60 -56.32 -8.33 4.09
CA TYR A 60 -55.98 -9.21 2.98
C TYR A 60 -55.64 -8.44 1.70
N ARG A 61 -56.36 -7.34 1.43
CA ARG A 61 -56.07 -6.47 0.28
C ARG A 61 -54.69 -5.83 0.41
N ARG A 62 -54.36 -5.25 1.58
CA ARG A 62 -53.06 -4.64 1.87
C ARG A 62 -51.93 -5.66 1.84
N HIS A 63 -52.14 -6.84 2.41
CA HIS A 63 -51.17 -7.93 2.40
C HIS A 63 -50.89 -8.41 0.96
N SER A 64 -51.92 -8.63 0.15
CA SER A 64 -51.74 -9.03 -1.24
C SER A 64 -51.05 -7.96 -2.09
N SER A 65 -51.36 -6.68 -1.89
CA SER A 65 -50.65 -5.59 -2.58
C SER A 65 -49.19 -5.51 -2.16
N LEU A 66 -48.91 -5.64 -0.85
CA LEU A 66 -47.55 -5.61 -0.32
C LEU A 66 -46.72 -6.78 -0.87
N GLN A 67 -47.30 -7.98 -0.91
CA GLN A 67 -46.63 -9.15 -1.47
C GLN A 67 -46.29 -8.96 -2.95
N LYS A 68 -47.23 -8.46 -3.75
CA LYS A 68 -46.99 -8.19 -5.19
C LYS A 68 -45.92 -7.12 -5.41
N ASP A 69 -45.91 -6.05 -4.61
CA ASP A 69 -44.90 -5.00 -4.67
C ASP A 69 -43.51 -5.52 -4.29
N LEU A 70 -43.41 -6.34 -3.25
CA LEU A 70 -42.16 -7.01 -2.88
C LEU A 70 -41.67 -7.94 -3.99
N GLU A 71 -42.53 -8.79 -4.55
CA GLU A 71 -42.17 -9.68 -5.65
C GLU A 71 -41.71 -8.91 -6.90
N ALA A 72 -42.35 -7.78 -7.22
CA ALA A 72 -41.92 -6.90 -8.29
C ALA A 72 -40.52 -6.31 -8.03
N LYS A 73 -40.30 -5.75 -6.83
CA LYS A 73 -38.99 -5.22 -6.41
C LYS A 73 -37.89 -6.28 -6.46
N TYR A 74 -38.17 -7.50 -6.01
CA TYR A 74 -37.21 -8.60 -6.08
C TYR A 74 -36.86 -8.95 -7.53
N ARG A 75 -37.85 -8.99 -8.44
CA ARG A 75 -37.60 -9.25 -9.86
C ARG A 75 -36.75 -8.13 -10.48
N ASP A 76 -37.06 -6.88 -10.18
CA ASP A 76 -36.29 -5.74 -10.67
C ASP A 76 -34.83 -5.83 -10.22
N ILE A 77 -34.60 -6.07 -8.92
CA ILE A 77 -33.25 -6.29 -8.36
C ILE A 77 -32.51 -7.42 -9.06
N ILE A 78 -33.18 -8.56 -9.32
CA ILE A 78 -32.55 -9.69 -10.03
C ILE A 78 -32.18 -9.29 -11.46
N THR A 79 -33.03 -8.55 -12.17
CA THR A 79 -32.71 -8.12 -13.53
C THR A 79 -31.58 -7.09 -13.57
N GLU A 80 -31.54 -6.18 -12.60
CA GLU A 80 -30.44 -5.22 -12.46
C GLU A 80 -29.13 -5.93 -12.13
N ASN A 81 -29.15 -6.85 -11.16
CA ASN A 81 -27.98 -7.67 -10.80
C ASN A 81 -27.47 -8.49 -11.99
N ARG A 82 -28.35 -9.01 -12.85
CA ARG A 82 -27.92 -9.71 -14.06
C ARG A 82 -27.20 -8.79 -15.04
N ARG A 83 -27.66 -7.53 -15.18
CA ARG A 83 -27.00 -6.53 -16.03
C ARG A 83 -25.65 -6.13 -15.46
N THR A 84 -25.56 -5.93 -14.15
CA THR A 84 -24.28 -5.57 -13.49
C THR A 84 -23.28 -6.71 -13.58
N VAL A 85 -23.70 -7.96 -13.37
CA VAL A 85 -22.83 -9.14 -13.54
C VAL A 85 -22.30 -9.24 -14.97
N ALA A 86 -23.16 -9.15 -15.98
CA ALA A 86 -22.73 -9.20 -17.38
C ALA A 86 -21.75 -8.06 -17.73
N HIS A 87 -21.97 -6.87 -17.17
CA HIS A 87 -21.05 -5.75 -17.34
C HIS A 87 -19.68 -6.04 -16.70
N LEU A 88 -19.66 -6.53 -15.47
CA LEU A 88 -18.44 -6.85 -14.74
C LEU A 88 -17.64 -7.98 -15.39
N GLU A 89 -18.32 -9.01 -15.92
CA GLU A 89 -17.69 -10.09 -16.68
C GLU A 89 -16.96 -9.55 -17.91
N LEU A 90 -17.59 -8.64 -18.66
CA LEU A 90 -17.00 -8.02 -19.84
C LEU A 90 -15.80 -7.12 -19.49
N GLU A 91 -15.86 -6.38 -18.38
CA GLU A 91 -14.70 -5.61 -17.90
C GLU A 91 -13.55 -6.52 -17.47
N LEU A 92 -13.86 -7.62 -16.78
CA LEU A 92 -12.86 -8.60 -16.37
C LEU A 92 -12.15 -9.22 -17.58
N GLU A 93 -12.88 -9.55 -18.65
CA GLU A 93 -12.27 -10.04 -19.90
C GLU A 93 -11.38 -9.00 -20.57
N LYS A 94 -11.79 -7.73 -20.60
CA LYS A 94 -10.95 -6.63 -21.11
C LYS A 94 -9.66 -6.48 -20.33
N GLU A 95 -9.73 -6.53 -19.01
CA GLU A 95 -8.55 -6.43 -18.15
C GLU A 95 -7.63 -7.65 -18.27
N ARG A 96 -8.19 -8.86 -18.41
CA ARG A 96 -7.41 -10.06 -18.72
C ARG A 96 -6.66 -9.91 -20.05
N ASN A 97 -7.33 -9.44 -21.09
CA ASN A 97 -6.71 -9.24 -22.41
C ASN A 97 -5.62 -8.16 -22.37
N ARG A 98 -5.85 -7.06 -21.65
CA ARG A 98 -4.82 -6.02 -21.41
C ARG A 98 -3.61 -6.59 -20.67
N THR A 99 -3.86 -7.37 -19.62
CA THR A 99 -2.77 -7.97 -18.83
C THR A 99 -1.93 -8.93 -19.67
N LEU A 100 -2.59 -9.74 -20.53
CA LEU A 100 -1.89 -10.63 -21.46
C LEU A 100 -1.06 -9.85 -22.49
N SER A 101 -1.62 -8.82 -23.11
CA SER A 101 -0.88 -8.02 -24.09
C SER A 101 0.32 -7.30 -23.48
N TYR A 102 0.18 -6.76 -22.26
CA TYR A 102 1.32 -6.19 -21.54
C TYR A 102 2.39 -7.22 -21.22
N ARG A 103 1.99 -8.44 -20.82
CA ARG A 103 2.94 -9.53 -20.56
C ARG A 103 3.72 -9.89 -21.82
N GLU A 104 3.06 -9.99 -22.97
CA GLU A 104 3.71 -10.28 -24.26
C GLU A 104 4.65 -9.15 -24.68
N ALA A 105 4.24 -7.88 -24.52
CA ALA A 105 5.08 -6.73 -24.79
C ALA A 105 6.34 -6.75 -23.90
N LEU A 106 6.21 -7.02 -22.60
CA LEU A 106 7.34 -7.15 -21.68
C LEU A 106 8.28 -8.29 -22.05
N VAL A 107 7.74 -9.45 -22.46
CA VAL A 107 8.57 -10.58 -22.91
C VAL A 107 9.34 -10.23 -24.19
N SER A 108 8.70 -9.57 -25.15
CA SER A 108 9.38 -9.16 -26.39
C SER A 108 10.47 -8.11 -26.14
N GLN A 109 10.19 -7.12 -25.29
CA GLN A 109 11.17 -6.12 -24.88
C GLN A 109 12.35 -6.75 -24.13
N SER A 110 12.07 -7.70 -23.23
CA SER A 110 13.09 -8.44 -22.51
C SER A 110 13.99 -9.23 -23.47
N ARG A 111 13.41 -9.93 -24.46
CA ARG A 111 14.18 -10.63 -25.50
C ARG A 111 15.07 -9.67 -26.29
N LYS A 112 14.55 -8.50 -26.67
CA LYS A 112 15.32 -7.48 -27.40
C LYS A 112 16.52 -7.01 -26.58
N LEU A 113 16.32 -6.70 -25.29
CA LEU A 113 17.39 -6.28 -24.39
C LEU A 113 18.45 -7.37 -24.18
N VAL A 114 18.05 -8.63 -24.12
CA VAL A 114 18.99 -9.77 -24.03
C VAL A 114 19.85 -9.85 -25.29
N GLU A 115 19.26 -9.68 -26.48
CA GLU A 115 20.01 -9.70 -27.73
C GLU A 115 20.94 -8.48 -27.86
N GLU A 116 20.46 -7.28 -27.55
CA GLU A 116 21.29 -6.05 -27.52
C GLU A 116 22.48 -6.22 -26.56
N ARG A 117 22.23 -6.78 -25.36
CA ARG A 117 23.29 -7.09 -24.39
C ARG A 117 24.30 -8.08 -24.97
N ARG A 118 23.83 -9.13 -25.65
CA ARG A 118 24.71 -10.13 -26.27
C ARG A 118 25.61 -9.51 -27.33
N ILE A 119 25.06 -8.62 -28.16
CA ILE A 119 25.83 -7.89 -29.18
C ILE A 119 26.89 -7.01 -28.51
N LEU A 120 26.52 -6.25 -27.47
CA LEU A 120 27.47 -5.41 -26.74
C LEU A 120 28.57 -6.22 -26.06
N GLU A 121 28.25 -7.38 -25.49
CA GLU A 121 29.23 -8.29 -24.91
C GLU A 121 30.22 -8.80 -25.98
N GLN A 122 29.73 -9.14 -27.19
CA GLN A 122 30.60 -9.53 -28.31
C GLN A 122 31.48 -8.39 -28.82
N GLU A 123 30.94 -7.17 -28.93
CA GLU A 123 31.70 -5.98 -29.30
C GLU A 123 32.78 -5.67 -28.26
N GLN A 124 32.45 -5.78 -26.97
CA GLN A 124 33.39 -5.61 -25.88
C GLN A 124 34.53 -6.64 -25.95
N GLU A 125 34.22 -7.92 -26.15
CA GLU A 125 35.24 -8.97 -26.31
C GLU A 125 36.13 -8.73 -27.54
N LYS A 126 35.55 -8.23 -28.64
CA LYS A 126 36.31 -7.92 -29.85
C LYS A 126 37.27 -6.75 -29.60
N LEU A 127 36.76 -5.66 -29.00
CA LEU A 127 37.57 -4.50 -28.64
C LEU A 127 38.67 -4.87 -27.63
N GLU A 128 38.37 -5.75 -26.69
CA GLU A 128 39.36 -6.20 -25.71
C GLU A 128 40.45 -7.04 -26.37
N ARG A 129 40.10 -7.92 -27.32
CA ARG A 129 41.09 -8.64 -28.15
C ARG A 129 41.95 -7.69 -28.98
N GLU A 130 41.35 -6.72 -29.66
CA GLU A 130 42.09 -5.71 -30.45
C GLU A 130 43.03 -4.89 -29.57
N LYS A 131 42.56 -4.47 -28.39
CA LYS A 131 43.38 -3.81 -27.38
C LYS A 131 44.57 -4.68 -26.98
N GLN A 132 44.37 -5.97 -26.65
CA GLN A 132 45.48 -6.85 -26.26
C GLN A 132 46.53 -7.00 -27.37
N VAL A 133 46.09 -7.16 -28.62
CA VAL A 133 47.02 -7.23 -29.77
C VAL A 133 47.83 -5.94 -29.90
N LEU A 134 47.19 -4.78 -29.81
CA LEU A 134 47.87 -3.47 -29.91
C LEU A 134 48.80 -3.19 -28.72
N LEU A 135 48.43 -3.64 -27.51
CA LEU A 135 49.27 -3.50 -26.32
C LEU A 135 50.58 -4.27 -26.46
N HIS A 136 50.55 -5.45 -27.08
CA HIS A 136 51.71 -6.35 -27.18
C HIS A 136 52.47 -6.26 -28.51
N SER A 137 52.00 -5.47 -29.49
CA SER A 137 52.64 -5.33 -30.79
C SER A 137 53.35 -4.00 -30.97
N GLY A 138 54.57 -4.07 -31.52
CA GLY A 138 55.32 -2.91 -31.98
C GLY A 138 55.95 -2.04 -30.88
N ALA A 139 56.70 -1.02 -31.31
CA ALA A 139 57.40 -0.10 -30.42
C ALA A 139 56.44 0.79 -29.62
N ALA A 140 55.30 1.17 -30.21
CA ALA A 140 54.30 2.02 -29.56
C ALA A 140 53.57 1.30 -28.40
N GLY A 141 53.25 0.00 -28.56
CA GLY A 141 52.67 -0.82 -27.50
C GLY A 141 53.62 -0.95 -26.30
N ASN A 142 54.90 -1.26 -26.56
CA ASN A 142 55.92 -1.34 -25.51
C ASN A 142 56.14 -0.01 -24.77
N LEU A 143 56.17 1.11 -25.50
CA LEU A 143 56.25 2.46 -24.92
C LEU A 143 55.05 2.71 -23.98
N TYR A 144 53.83 2.39 -24.44
CA TYR A 144 52.62 2.57 -23.65
C TYR A 144 52.60 1.70 -22.38
N GLN A 145 53.04 0.43 -22.47
CA GLN A 145 53.19 -0.43 -21.30
C GLN A 145 54.19 0.13 -20.28
N SER A 146 55.32 0.68 -20.76
CA SER A 146 56.31 1.34 -19.89
C SER A 146 55.73 2.57 -19.20
N CYS A 147 54.96 3.39 -19.92
CA CYS A 147 54.23 4.53 -19.33
C CYS A 147 53.22 4.07 -18.28
N LEU A 148 52.41 3.03 -18.58
CA LEU A 148 51.44 2.49 -17.62
C LEU A 148 52.10 1.93 -16.35
N ALA A 149 53.25 1.26 -16.47
CA ALA A 149 53.98 0.73 -15.32
C ALA A 149 54.48 1.85 -14.39
N LYS A 150 54.92 2.99 -14.95
CA LYS A 150 55.29 4.18 -14.16
C LYS A 150 54.08 4.79 -13.45
N GLU A 151 52.93 4.83 -14.12
CA GLU A 151 51.69 5.35 -13.54
C GLU A 151 51.05 4.41 -12.50
N GLU A 152 51.38 3.12 -12.53
CA GLU A 152 50.91 2.15 -11.53
C GLU A 152 51.41 2.50 -10.12
N GLU A 153 52.65 2.97 -9.98
CA GLU A 153 53.20 3.38 -8.69
C GLU A 153 52.47 4.61 -8.14
N TRP A 154 52.09 5.55 -9.00
CA TRP A 154 51.24 6.66 -8.59
C TRP A 154 49.85 6.21 -8.20
N GLN A 155 49.25 5.28 -8.97
CA GLN A 155 47.93 4.71 -8.66
C GLN A 155 47.93 4.00 -7.30
N LYS A 156 48.98 3.23 -6.98
CA LYS A 156 49.15 2.59 -5.67
C LYS A 156 49.17 3.62 -4.55
N ARG A 157 49.97 4.68 -4.68
CA ARG A 157 50.00 5.78 -3.70
C ARG A 157 48.65 6.47 -3.57
N ALA A 158 47.95 6.72 -4.68
CA ALA A 158 46.63 7.33 -4.68
C ALA A 158 45.57 6.46 -3.98
N ASN A 159 45.60 5.15 -4.18
CA ASN A 159 44.69 4.22 -3.51
C ASN A 159 44.97 4.11 -2.00
N ILE A 160 46.25 4.13 -1.59
CA ILE A 160 46.60 4.18 -0.17
C ILE A 160 46.06 5.47 0.46
N LEU A 161 46.31 6.61 -0.19
CA LEU A 161 45.83 7.90 0.26
C LEU A 161 44.29 7.92 0.35
N LEU A 162 43.58 7.41 -0.66
CA LEU A 162 42.12 7.36 -0.67
C LEU A 162 41.58 6.53 0.52
N LYS A 163 42.24 5.42 0.87
CA LYS A 163 41.87 4.62 2.05
C LYS A 163 42.05 5.40 3.35
N GLU A 164 43.13 6.18 3.47
CA GLU A 164 43.33 7.04 4.64
C GLU A 164 42.24 8.13 4.75
N PHE A 165 41.82 8.71 3.61
CA PHE A 165 40.67 9.63 3.57
C PHE A 165 39.36 8.92 3.93
N GLU A 166 39.13 7.70 3.45
CA GLU A 166 37.96 6.88 3.80
C GLU A 166 37.89 6.62 5.31
N GLU A 167 39.01 6.23 5.93
CA GLU A 167 39.10 5.99 7.37
C GLU A 167 38.80 7.26 8.17
N GLY A 168 39.42 8.39 7.80
CA GLY A 168 39.14 9.67 8.45
C GLY A 168 37.70 10.14 8.27
N LEU A 169 37.10 9.93 7.11
CA LEU A 169 35.69 10.26 6.86
C LEU A 169 34.74 9.36 7.64
N LYS A 170 35.03 8.05 7.75
CA LYS A 170 34.27 7.13 8.61
C LYS A 170 34.32 7.58 10.06
N GLU A 171 35.49 7.92 10.57
CA GLU A 171 35.66 8.39 11.95
C GLU A 171 34.93 9.71 12.19
N ARG A 172 35.11 10.68 11.29
CA ARG A 172 34.35 11.95 11.31
C ARG A 172 32.85 11.71 11.41
N GLN A 173 32.33 10.81 10.57
CA GLN A 173 30.89 10.55 10.49
C GLN A 173 30.38 9.75 11.69
N ASP A 174 31.18 8.84 12.23
CA ASP A 174 30.91 8.13 13.48
C ASP A 174 30.77 9.12 14.66
N ILE A 175 31.66 10.11 14.75
CA ILE A 175 31.58 11.18 15.74
C ILE A 175 30.35 12.07 15.51
N TYR A 176 30.06 12.42 14.26
CA TYR A 176 28.87 13.23 13.92
C TYR A 176 27.57 12.55 14.38
N CYS A 177 27.47 11.24 14.18
CA CYS A 177 26.30 10.44 14.51
C CYS A 177 26.26 9.97 15.98
N SER A 178 27.37 10.11 16.72
CA SER A 178 27.45 9.75 18.13
C SER A 178 26.90 10.85 19.03
N LEU A 179 26.18 10.45 20.08
CA LEU A 179 25.67 11.36 21.10
C LEU A 179 26.71 11.63 22.22
N VAL A 180 27.76 10.82 22.30
CA VAL A 180 28.70 10.81 23.43
C VAL A 180 30.04 11.45 23.08
N VAL A 181 30.46 11.37 21.81
CA VAL A 181 31.79 11.83 21.41
C VAL A 181 31.82 13.36 21.23
N PRO A 182 32.85 14.07 21.77
CA PRO A 182 32.93 15.52 21.67
C PRO A 182 33.04 16.04 20.23
N ARG A 183 32.35 17.16 19.96
CA ARG A 183 32.41 17.85 18.65
C ARG A 183 33.81 18.36 18.28
N SER A 184 34.67 18.63 19.27
CA SER A 184 36.05 19.08 19.03
C SER A 184 36.88 18.05 18.27
N GLN A 185 36.71 16.76 18.57
CA GLN A 185 37.40 15.67 17.86
C GLN A 185 37.00 15.63 16.38
N ARG A 186 35.71 15.86 16.08
CA ARG A 186 35.24 15.97 14.68
C ARG A 186 35.96 17.09 13.93
N LEU A 187 36.07 18.27 14.54
CA LEU A 187 36.71 19.44 13.93
C LEU A 187 38.21 19.22 13.69
N GLU A 188 38.88 18.49 14.59
CA GLU A 188 40.29 18.12 14.42
C GLU A 188 40.48 17.21 13.20
N ILE A 189 39.64 16.19 13.05
CA ILE A 189 39.65 15.31 11.87
C ILE A 189 39.38 16.11 10.59
N GLU A 190 38.34 16.94 10.58
CA GLU A 190 37.99 17.79 9.42
C GLU A 190 39.17 18.68 9.00
N LYS A 191 39.85 19.31 9.98
CA LYS A 191 41.04 20.13 9.72
C LYS A 191 42.20 19.30 9.16
N ASN A 192 42.50 18.15 9.75
CA ASN A 192 43.60 17.29 9.32
C ASN A 192 43.39 16.77 7.89
N LEU A 193 42.16 16.38 7.55
CA LEU A 193 41.80 15.97 6.19
C LEU A 193 41.94 17.11 5.19
N LEU A 194 41.51 18.34 5.52
CA LEU A 194 41.66 19.49 4.62
C LEU A 194 43.12 19.88 4.41
N VAL A 195 43.92 19.92 5.47
CA VAL A 195 45.37 20.20 5.36
C VAL A 195 46.00 19.17 4.45
N LYS A 196 45.74 17.87 4.69
CA LYS A 196 46.28 16.80 3.85
C LYS A 196 45.83 16.91 2.40
N ALA A 197 44.57 17.26 2.16
CA ALA A 197 44.05 17.43 0.81
C ALA A 197 44.67 18.60 0.04
N ALA A 198 45.11 19.64 0.75
CA ALA A 198 45.78 20.80 0.18
C ALA A 198 47.30 20.61 0.01
N THR A 199 47.93 19.77 0.84
CA THR A 199 49.38 19.56 0.82
C THR A 199 49.83 18.34 0.03
N ASP A 200 49.02 17.27 0.00
CA ASP A 200 49.38 16.05 -0.72
C ASP A 200 49.18 16.22 -2.22
N SER A 201 50.27 16.04 -2.99
CA SER A 201 50.26 16.20 -4.44
C SER A 201 49.19 15.36 -5.17
N VAL A 202 48.86 14.18 -4.64
CA VAL A 202 47.84 13.29 -5.22
C VAL A 202 46.45 13.81 -4.90
N ALA A 203 46.20 14.23 -3.66
CA ALA A 203 44.91 14.80 -3.28
C ALA A 203 44.62 16.13 -4.01
N VAL A 204 45.65 16.95 -4.22
CA VAL A 204 45.56 18.17 -5.04
C VAL A 204 45.23 17.83 -6.49
N ALA A 205 45.89 16.83 -7.08
CA ALA A 205 45.60 16.38 -8.44
C ALA A 205 44.16 15.85 -8.61
N LEU A 206 43.61 15.26 -7.56
CA LEU A 206 42.23 14.76 -7.49
C LEU A 206 41.22 15.82 -7.00
N GLN A 207 41.67 17.05 -6.71
CA GLN A 207 40.86 18.16 -6.19
C GLN A 207 40.02 17.79 -4.96
N MET A 208 40.55 16.91 -4.09
CA MET A 208 39.79 16.34 -2.96
C MET A 208 39.33 17.39 -1.96
N GLU A 209 40.08 18.49 -1.81
CA GLU A 209 39.74 19.57 -0.87
C GLU A 209 38.33 20.14 -1.09
N SER A 210 37.94 20.33 -2.36
CA SER A 210 36.61 20.84 -2.71
C SER A 210 35.50 19.87 -2.31
N GLY A 211 35.69 18.57 -2.58
CA GLY A 211 34.74 17.53 -2.19
C GLY A 211 34.65 17.35 -0.68
N LEU A 212 35.76 17.47 0.05
CA LEU A 212 35.75 17.44 1.53
C LEU A 212 34.94 18.59 2.12
N LYS A 213 35.12 19.81 1.61
CA LYS A 213 34.31 20.97 2.04
C LYS A 213 32.82 20.73 1.81
N ASP A 214 32.46 20.10 0.69
CA ASP A 214 31.09 19.75 0.38
C ASP A 214 30.53 18.68 1.33
N ILE A 215 31.28 17.61 1.57
CA ILE A 215 30.93 16.55 2.54
C ILE A 215 30.70 17.14 3.92
N PHE A 216 31.62 17.95 4.44
CA PHE A 216 31.53 18.47 5.80
C PHE A 216 30.32 19.38 6.01
N LYS A 217 29.90 20.07 4.95
CA LYS A 217 28.76 20.97 4.95
C LYS A 217 27.42 20.24 4.82
N HIS A 218 27.36 19.17 4.02
CA HIS A 218 26.09 18.59 3.60
C HIS A 218 25.84 17.14 4.04
N ASP A 219 26.87 16.39 4.46
CA ASP A 219 26.70 14.99 4.85
C ASP A 219 26.23 14.83 6.30
N ASN A 220 24.91 14.81 6.45
CA ASN A 220 24.22 14.78 7.74
C ASN A 220 23.50 13.46 8.01
N TYR A 221 23.70 12.43 7.18
CA TYR A 221 22.98 11.16 7.31
C TYR A 221 23.61 10.24 8.36
N CYS A 222 22.78 9.65 9.19
CA CYS A 222 23.15 8.64 10.18
C CYS A 222 22.26 7.41 10.00
N GLY A 223 22.87 6.24 9.76
CA GLY A 223 22.14 5.02 9.37
C GLY A 223 21.34 4.38 10.51
N ASN A 224 21.84 4.45 11.74
CA ASN A 224 21.14 3.96 12.94
C ASN A 224 21.69 4.66 14.20
N LEU A 225 20.80 5.11 15.09
CA LEU A 225 21.14 5.75 16.38
C LEU A 225 21.93 4.82 17.34
N LEU A 226 21.76 3.50 17.21
CA LEU A 226 22.45 2.49 18.03
C LEU A 226 23.75 1.94 17.39
N ASN A 227 24.18 2.57 16.30
CA ASN A 227 25.51 2.53 15.66
C ASN A 227 26.38 1.28 15.92
N ARG A 228 26.06 0.16 15.25
CA ARG A 228 26.94 -1.04 15.22
C ARG A 228 27.80 -1.12 13.96
N ASN A 229 27.48 -0.37 12.91
CA ASN A 229 28.18 -0.45 11.64
C ASN A 229 28.49 0.96 11.10
N LYS A 230 29.77 1.35 11.20
CA LYS A 230 30.27 2.65 10.74
C LYS A 230 30.07 2.86 9.23
N SER A 231 29.95 1.79 8.44
CA SER A 231 29.78 1.88 6.98
C SER A 231 28.41 2.38 6.54
N GLN A 232 27.43 2.47 7.45
CA GLN A 232 26.08 2.95 7.15
C GLN A 232 25.90 4.45 7.42
N ASN A 233 26.88 5.09 8.03
CA ASN A 233 26.82 6.52 8.30
C ASN A 233 27.34 7.30 7.09
N GLY A 234 26.73 8.46 6.84
CA GLY A 234 27.01 9.27 5.67
C GLY A 234 26.38 8.69 4.41
N ARG A 235 26.14 9.56 3.43
CA ARG A 235 25.76 9.17 2.06
C ARG A 235 26.63 9.88 1.04
N LEU A 236 26.88 11.16 1.28
CA LEU A 236 27.63 12.00 0.35
C LEU A 236 29.11 11.61 0.35
N MET A 237 29.70 11.28 1.52
CA MET A 237 31.09 10.82 1.60
C MET A 237 31.34 9.59 0.72
N TRP A 238 30.40 8.65 0.67
CA TRP A 238 30.52 7.43 -0.14
C TRP A 238 30.47 7.71 -1.63
N LEU A 239 29.63 8.66 -2.04
CA LEU A 239 29.58 9.13 -3.43
C LEU A 239 30.90 9.77 -3.84
N TYR A 240 31.47 10.64 -2.99
CA TYR A 240 32.77 11.26 -3.26
C TYR A 240 33.93 10.25 -3.25
N LEU A 241 33.95 9.30 -2.32
CA LEU A 241 34.96 8.24 -2.30
C LEU A 241 34.92 7.42 -3.60
N ARG A 242 33.71 7.05 -4.06
CA ARG A 242 33.55 6.34 -5.33
C ARG A 242 33.95 7.20 -6.53
N TYR A 243 33.63 8.49 -6.49
CA TYR A 243 34.08 9.45 -7.50
C TYR A 243 35.61 9.54 -7.57
N TRP A 244 36.29 9.65 -6.42
CA TRP A 244 37.74 9.72 -6.37
C TRP A 244 38.41 8.41 -6.77
N GLU A 245 37.83 7.26 -6.43
CA GLU A 245 38.29 5.95 -6.90
C GLU A 245 38.29 5.88 -8.44
N LEU A 246 37.18 6.29 -9.07
CA LEU A 246 37.08 6.37 -10.54
C LEU A 246 38.02 7.43 -11.13
N ALA A 247 38.20 8.55 -10.44
CA ALA A 247 39.12 9.60 -10.87
C ALA A 247 40.57 9.11 -10.86
N ILE A 248 40.98 8.30 -9.88
CA ILE A 248 42.31 7.68 -9.81
C ILE A 248 42.53 6.75 -11.02
N GLU A 249 41.55 5.88 -11.33
CA GLU A 249 41.64 4.98 -12.48
C GLU A 249 41.73 5.76 -13.80
N LEU A 250 40.88 6.78 -13.98
CA LEU A 250 40.91 7.63 -15.15
C LEU A 250 42.24 8.37 -15.30
N GLN A 251 42.79 8.87 -14.19
CA GLN A 251 44.00 9.68 -14.20
C GLN A 251 45.24 8.84 -14.58
N LYS A 252 45.27 7.55 -14.23
CA LYS A 252 46.31 6.61 -14.70
C LYS A 252 46.43 6.65 -16.23
N PHE A 253 45.30 6.51 -16.92
CA PHE A 253 45.28 6.47 -18.38
C PHE A 253 45.55 7.84 -18.99
N LYS A 254 45.00 8.93 -18.42
CA LYS A 254 45.27 10.29 -18.89
C LYS A 254 46.75 10.68 -18.76
N ARG A 255 47.43 10.24 -17.70
CA ARG A 255 48.86 10.52 -17.50
C ARG A 255 49.73 9.70 -18.45
N ALA A 256 49.37 8.42 -18.66
CA ALA A 256 50.03 7.60 -19.66
C ALA A 256 49.87 8.19 -21.08
N GLU A 257 48.66 8.65 -21.44
CA GLU A 257 48.40 9.32 -22.71
C GLU A 257 49.24 10.60 -22.87
N LYS A 258 49.27 11.47 -21.86
CA LYS A 258 50.11 12.69 -21.87
C LYS A 258 51.60 12.37 -22.06
N ALA A 259 52.10 11.37 -21.33
CA ALA A 259 53.48 10.91 -21.45
C ALA A 259 53.80 10.37 -22.87
N MET A 260 52.85 9.69 -23.51
CA MET A 260 52.98 9.19 -24.89
C MET A 260 52.96 10.32 -25.92
N LEU A 261 52.11 11.32 -25.73
CA LEU A 261 51.95 12.45 -26.64
C LEU A 261 53.00 13.55 -26.45
N GLY A 262 53.87 13.43 -25.45
CA GLY A 262 54.89 14.43 -25.12
C GLY A 262 54.31 15.78 -24.68
N LYS A 263 53.12 15.79 -24.07
CA LYS A 263 52.36 16.97 -23.65
C LYS A 263 52.19 17.07 -22.15
#